data_AF-A0A117IG92-F1
#
_entry.id   AF-A0A117IG92-F1
#
_cell.length_a   1.000
_cell.length_b   1.000
_cell.length_c   1.000
_cell.angle_alpha   90.00
_cell.angle_beta   90.00
_cell.angle_gamma   90.00
#
_symmetry.space_group_name_H-M   'P 1'
#
loop_
_entity.id
_entity.type
_entity.pdbx_description
1 polymer ?
#
loop_
_entity_poly.entity_id
_entity_poly.type
_entity_poly.pdbx_seq_one_letter_code
_entity_poly.pdbx_strand_id
1 'polypeptide(L)' 'MTDSDGPRQPDQVVPLPDGAQIFRVADEAGDGDGLIAPVALSAARSGDVVVLPDRRTGKYLGGGRVLLESGAA' A
#
# COMPACT_ATOMS: atom_id res chain seq x y z
N MET A 1 -9.58 33.93 5.98
CA MET A 1 -8.69 32.82 5.57
C MET A 1 -9.52 31.56 5.64
N THR A 2 -9.88 30.99 4.50
CA THR A 2 -10.63 29.74 4.40
C THR A 2 -9.75 28.61 4.90
N ASP A 3 -10.10 28.07 6.07
CA ASP A 3 -9.63 26.77 6.51
C ASP A 3 -10.24 25.74 5.56
N SER A 4 -9.47 25.34 4.55
CA SER A 4 -9.81 24.24 3.64
C SER A 4 -9.11 22.98 4.14
N ASP A 5 -9.23 22.67 5.44
CA ASP A 5 -8.94 21.33 5.94
C ASP A 5 -10.18 20.47 5.68
N GLY A 6 -10.35 20.08 4.40
CA GLY A 6 -11.23 18.95 4.09
C GLY A 6 -10.80 17.76 4.95
N PRO A 7 -11.72 16.93 5.47
CA PRO A 7 -11.37 15.89 6.42
C PRO A 7 -10.32 14.97 5.78
N ARG A 8 -9.06 15.10 6.18
CA ARG A 8 -8.07 14.05 5.94
C ARG A 8 -8.65 12.82 6.61
N GLN A 9 -9.15 11.87 5.81
CA GLN A 9 -9.56 10.60 6.36
C GLN A 9 -8.37 10.07 7.18
N PRO A 10 -8.57 9.67 8.43
CA PRO A 10 -7.48 9.14 9.24
C PRO A 10 -6.92 7.89 8.56
N ASP A 11 -5.59 7.71 8.60
CA ASP A 11 -4.97 6.49 8.09
C ASP A 11 -5.64 5.27 8.72
N GLN A 12 -6.18 4.40 7.88
CA GLN A 12 -7.00 3.27 8.34
C GLN A 12 -6.18 1.99 8.30
N VAL A 13 -6.02 1.35 9.46
CA VAL A 13 -5.45 -0.01 9.54
C VAL A 13 -6.56 -1.03 9.37
N VAL A 14 -6.44 -1.88 8.35
CA VAL A 14 -7.40 -2.92 8.03
C VAL A 14 -6.71 -4.29 7.93
N PRO A 15 -7.43 -5.41 8.15
CA PRO A 15 -6.91 -6.72 7.77
C PRO A 15 -6.71 -6.78 6.24
N LEU A 16 -5.69 -7.52 5.81
CA LEU A 16 -5.44 -7.77 4.38
C LEU A 16 -6.62 -8.57 3.81
N PRO A 17 -7.43 -7.99 2.91
CA PRO A 17 -8.57 -8.70 2.35
C PRO A 17 -8.11 -9.75 1.33
N ASP A 18 -8.94 -10.78 1.14
CA ASP A 18 -8.72 -11.76 0.09
C ASP A 18 -8.70 -11.09 -1.29
N GLY A 19 -7.82 -11.58 -2.16
CA GLY A 19 -7.62 -11.02 -3.50
C GLY A 19 -6.78 -9.74 -3.53
N ALA A 20 -6.31 -9.24 -2.39
CA ALA A 20 -5.29 -8.20 -2.37
C ALA A 20 -3.97 -8.72 -2.95
N GLN A 21 -3.28 -7.86 -3.69
CA GLN A 21 -2.00 -8.15 -4.30
C GLN A 21 -0.90 -7.36 -3.59
N ILE A 22 0.20 -8.02 -3.25
CA ILE A 22 1.34 -7.40 -2.59
C ILE A 22 2.45 -7.24 -3.61
N PHE A 23 3.10 -6.08 -3.61
CA PHE A 23 4.20 -5.74 -4.48
C PHE A 23 5.36 -5.17 -3.67
N ARG A 24 6.58 -5.50 -4.07
CA ARG A 24 7.78 -4.86 -3.55
C ARG A 24 8.35 -3.95 -4.62
N VAL A 25 8.62 -2.71 -4.21
CA VAL A 25 9.39 -1.76 -5.01
C VAL A 25 10.86 -2.02 -4.73
N ALA A 26 11.64 -2.32 -5.77
CA ALA A 26 13.09 -2.42 -5.64
C ALA A 26 13.68 -1.01 -5.51
N ASP A 27 14.47 -0.79 -4.46
CA ASP A 27 15.13 0.48 -4.18
C ASP A 27 16.49 0.52 -4.89
N GLU A 28 16.55 0.36 -6.21
CA GLU A 28 17.82 0.56 -6.93
C GLU A 28 17.62 1.21 -8.30
N ALA A 29 18.33 2.32 -8.46
CA ALA A 29 18.57 3.07 -9.68
C ALA A 29 19.50 2.31 -10.65
N GLY A 30 19.12 1.09 -11.01
CA GLY A 30 19.82 0.26 -12.00
C GLY A 30 18.91 -0.01 -13.20
N ASP A 31 19.44 0.24 -14.39
CA ASP A 31 18.77 0.24 -15.69
C ASP A 31 17.59 -0.73 -15.85
N GLY A 32 16.41 -0.13 -16.04
CA GLY A 32 15.37 -0.56 -16.96
C GLY A 32 15.05 -2.05 -17.03
N ASP A 33 14.18 -2.53 -16.14
CA ASP A 33 12.91 -3.20 -16.50
C ASP A 33 12.32 -3.85 -15.23
N GLY A 34 11.27 -3.23 -14.69
CA GLY A 34 10.44 -3.83 -13.64
C GLY A 34 10.83 -3.50 -12.19
N LEU A 35 10.79 -2.22 -11.81
CA LEU A 35 11.03 -1.76 -10.43
C LEU A 35 9.99 -2.26 -9.40
N ILE A 36 8.93 -2.95 -9.84
CA ILE A 36 7.82 -3.43 -8.99
C ILE A 36 7.58 -4.91 -9.30
N ALA A 37 7.78 -5.77 -8.31
CA ALA A 37 7.59 -7.22 -8.43
C ALA A 37 6.47 -7.72 -7.51
N PRO A 38 5.60 -8.65 -7.96
CA PRO A 38 4.61 -9.27 -7.09
C PRO A 38 5.28 -10.10 -5.99
N VAL A 39 4.70 -10.09 -4.80
CA VAL A 39 5.20 -10.77 -3.60
C VAL A 39 4.10 -11.65 -3.02
N ALA A 40 4.43 -12.91 -2.76
CA ALA A 40 3.54 -13.79 -2.01
C ALA A 40 3.43 -13.33 -0.55
N LEU A 41 2.25 -13.48 0.07
CA LEU A 41 2.01 -13.09 1.46
C LEU A 41 3.03 -13.68 2.46
N SER A 42 3.51 -14.90 2.21
CA SER A 42 4.54 -15.57 3.02
C SER A 42 5.92 -14.90 2.96
N ALA A 43 6.21 -14.14 1.91
CA ALA A 43 7.46 -13.40 1.71
C ALA A 43 7.29 -11.88 1.88
N ALA A 44 6.08 -11.43 2.19
CA ALA A 44 5.74 -10.03 2.36
C ALA A 44 6.38 -9.45 3.62
N ARG A 45 6.87 -8.22 3.52
CA ARG A 45 7.54 -7.48 4.58
C ARG A 45 6.83 -6.16 4.84
N SER A 46 6.94 -5.67 6.07
CA SER A 46 6.45 -4.33 6.38
C SER A 46 7.11 -3.33 5.42
N GLY A 47 6.30 -2.51 4.75
CA GLY A 47 6.76 -1.60 3.72
C GLY A 47 6.44 -1.99 2.29
N ASP A 48 6.11 -3.26 2.02
CA ASP A 48 5.60 -3.66 0.71
C ASP A 48 4.26 -2.94 0.41
N VAL A 49 4.02 -2.65 -0.86
CA VAL A 49 2.78 -2.00 -1.33
C VAL A 49 1.69 -3.05 -1.47
N VAL A 50 0.48 -2.72 -1.04
CA VAL A 50 -0.70 -3.56 -1.18
C VAL A 50 -1.69 -2.87 -2.09
N VAL A 51 -2.17 -3.57 -3.10
CA VAL A 51 -3.29 -3.14 -3.95
C VAL A 51 -4.52 -3.97 -3.56
N LEU A 52 -5.56 -3.30 -3.08
CA LEU A 52 -6.83 -3.92 -2.73
C LEU A 52 -7.69 -4.16 -3.99
N PRO A 53 -8.66 -5.10 -3.93
CA PRO A 53 -9.56 -5.38 -5.06
C PRO A 53 -10.39 -4.18 -5.53
N ASP A 54 -10.66 -3.23 -4.63
CA ASP A 54 -11.38 -1.98 -4.89
C ASP A 54 -10.48 -0.86 -5.44
N ARG A 55 -9.26 -1.21 -5.86
CA ARG A 55 -8.23 -0.30 -6.40
C ARG A 55 -7.67 0.70 -5.41
N ARG A 56 -7.96 0.56 -4.11
CA ARG A 56 -7.24 1.31 -3.07
C ARG A 56 -5.85 0.71 -2.88
N THR A 57 -4.93 1.56 -2.47
CA THR A 57 -3.55 1.19 -2.18
C THR A 57 -3.25 1.39 -0.71
N GLY A 58 -2.33 0.60 -0.19
CA GLY A 58 -1.85 0.73 1.18
C GLY A 58 -0.46 0.15 1.36
N LYS A 59 0.06 0.27 2.57
CA LYS A 59 1.34 -0.27 2.99
C LYS A 59 1.12 -1.50 3.85
N TYR A 60 1.76 -2.61 3.51
CA TYR A 60 1.75 -3.80 4.33
C TYR A 60 2.49 -3.53 5.64
N LEU A 61 1.90 -3.93 6.77
CA LEU A 61 2.49 -3.74 8.11
C LEU A 61 3.06 -5.05 8.69
N GLY A 62 2.89 -6.18 8.00
CA GLY A 62 3.15 -7.51 8.55
C GLY A 62 1.97 -8.07 9.34
N GLY A 63 1.94 -9.40 9.49
CA GLY A 63 0.90 -10.11 10.23
C GLY A 63 -0.50 -9.96 9.63
N GLY A 64 -0.61 -9.82 8.30
CA GLY A 64 -1.90 -9.69 7.61
C GLY A 64 -2.60 -8.35 7.80
N ARG A 65 -1.85 -7.27 8.10
CA ARG A 65 -2.41 -5.91 8.29
C ARG A 65 -1.90 -4.94 7.23
N VAL A 66 -2.75 -4.00 6.86
CA VAL A 66 -2.49 -2.99 5.84
C VAL A 66 -2.85 -1.61 6.39
N LEU A 67 -1.98 -0.63 6.17
CA LEU A 67 -2.28 0.79 6.36
C LEU A 67 -2.77 1.35 5.03
N LEU A 68 -4.04 1.75 4.94
CA LEU A 68 -4.57 2.37 3.73
C LEU A 68 -4.04 3.80 3.62
N GLU A 69 -3.54 4.17 2.45
CA GLU A 69 -3.20 5.56 2.15
C GLU A 69 -4.50 6.35 2.05
N SER A 70 -4.65 7.40 2.84
CA SER A 70 -5.77 8.31 2.70
C SER A 70 -5.66 9.05 1.37
N GLY A 71 -6.57 8.75 0.44
CA GLY A 71 -6.68 9.51 -0.79
C GLY A 71 -6.97 10.97 -0.44
N ALA A 72 -6.07 11.88 -0.79
CA ALA A 72 -6.43 13.29 -0.92
C ALA A 72 -7.45 13.37 -2.06
N ALA A 73 -8.72 13.51 -1.70
CA ALA A 73 -9.82 13.76 -2.62
C ALA A 73 -9.72 15.16 -3.23
#